data_AF-A0A5M9JV54-F1
#
_entry.id   AF-A0A5M9JV54-F1
#
_cell.length_a   1.000
_cell.length_b   1.000
_cell.length_c   1.000
_cell.angle_alpha   90.00
_cell.angle_beta   90.00
_cell.angle_gamma   90.00
#
_symmetry.space_group_name_H-M   'P 1'
#
loop_
_entity.id
_entity.type
_entity.pdbx_description
1 polymer ?
#
loop_
_entity_poly.entity_id
_entity_poly.type
_entity_poly.pdbx_seq_one_letter_code
_entity_poly.pdbx_strand_id
1 'polypeptide(L)'
;MSVTLDSGPHDGPDTIVPENSSKRSIGERIHSTVRAFTTKDGLIGDYDYAFLFRPNLPFMKRSKRRAPFFGLKDRMPFILGLLLGFQHSLAMLAGIITPPILIAGSAYFDTETTQYLVSTSLIVSGILSAVQITRFKIMKTPYYIGTGLISVVGTSFAIIPLASKGFSQMYANGMCKTADDGTPLPCPEAYGALLGTASLCALLEIGLSFMTPKLLKKLFPPIVTGPTVMLIGVSLI
;
A
#
# COMPACT_ATOMS: atom_id res chain seq x y z
N MET A 1 9.76 -22.61 -32.86
CA MET A 1 9.50 -21.54 -33.84
C MET A 1 9.55 -20.21 -33.13
N SER A 2 10.68 -19.52 -33.24
CA SER A 2 10.87 -18.15 -32.78
C SER A 2 10.12 -17.23 -33.74
N VAL A 3 9.00 -16.66 -33.29
CA VAL A 3 8.29 -15.64 -34.03
C VAL A 3 9.10 -14.35 -33.89
N THR A 4 9.82 -13.98 -34.94
CA THR A 4 10.38 -12.64 -35.10
C THR A 4 9.22 -11.68 -35.31
N LEU A 5 8.80 -11.01 -34.23
CA LEU A 5 7.91 -9.86 -34.33
C LEU A 5 8.73 -8.68 -34.87
N ASP A 6 8.17 -8.00 -35.86
CA ASP A 6 8.67 -6.80 -36.51
C ASP A 6 9.37 -5.85 -35.53
N SER A 7 10.61 -5.48 -35.88
CA SER A 7 11.45 -4.50 -35.21
C SER A 7 10.84 -3.09 -35.32
N GLY A 8 9.95 -2.77 -34.39
CA GLY A 8 9.57 -1.39 -34.03
C GLY A 8 10.40 -0.87 -32.85
N PRO A 9 10.22 0.40 -32.42
CA PRO A 9 10.99 0.99 -31.32
C PRO A 9 10.85 0.11 -30.07
N HIS A 10 11.99 -0.20 -29.47
CA HIS A 10 12.23 -1.23 -28.45
C HIS A 10 10.99 -1.66 -27.65
N ASP A 11 10.47 -2.84 -27.97
CA ASP A 11 9.54 -3.56 -27.09
C ASP A 11 10.28 -3.81 -25.76
N GLY A 12 9.68 -3.38 -24.65
CA GLY A 12 10.26 -3.46 -23.30
C GLY A 12 10.60 -4.89 -22.87
N PRO A 13 11.13 -5.09 -21.66
CA PRO A 13 11.44 -6.43 -21.18
C PRO A 13 10.17 -7.32 -21.23
N ASP A 14 10.26 -8.47 -21.88
CA ASP A 14 9.16 -9.46 -22.03
C ASP A 14 9.41 -10.72 -21.18
N THR A 15 10.35 -10.66 -20.24
CA THR A 15 10.75 -11.80 -19.42
C THR A 15 10.02 -11.83 -18.08
N ILE A 16 9.25 -12.90 -17.86
CA ILE A 16 8.53 -13.16 -16.60
C ILE A 16 9.50 -13.58 -15.47
N VAL A 17 10.63 -14.17 -15.84
CA VAL A 17 11.63 -14.70 -14.89
C VAL A 17 12.67 -13.61 -14.62
N PRO A 18 12.94 -13.25 -13.36
CA PRO A 18 14.04 -12.35 -13.05
C PRO A 18 15.34 -13.04 -13.48
N GLU A 19 16.06 -12.44 -14.43
CA GLU A 19 17.43 -12.82 -14.70
C GLU A 19 18.19 -12.77 -13.38
N ASN A 20 18.99 -13.80 -13.09
CA ASN A 20 19.64 -13.99 -11.80
C ASN A 20 20.75 -12.93 -11.62
N SER A 21 20.36 -11.68 -11.37
CA SER A 21 21.29 -10.56 -11.31
C SER A 21 22.11 -10.69 -10.04
N SER A 22 23.41 -10.92 -10.21
CA SER A 22 24.43 -10.79 -9.16
C SER A 22 24.17 -9.54 -8.31
N LYS A 23 24.46 -9.61 -6.99
CA LYS A 23 24.32 -8.46 -6.08
C LYS A 23 25.25 -7.34 -6.58
N ARG A 24 24.68 -6.34 -7.26
CA ARG A 24 25.41 -5.17 -7.74
C ARG A 24 26.10 -4.44 -6.60
N SER A 25 27.37 -4.10 -6.82
CA SER A 25 28.20 -3.33 -5.91
C SER A 25 27.62 -1.92 -5.68
N ILE A 26 27.89 -1.29 -4.53
CA ILE A 26 27.37 0.04 -4.19
C ILE A 26 27.79 1.07 -5.25
N GLY A 27 29.01 0.97 -5.79
CA GLY A 27 29.49 1.85 -6.86
C GLY A 27 28.71 1.70 -8.18
N GLU A 28 28.34 0.47 -8.55
CA GLU A 28 27.52 0.22 -9.75
C GLU A 28 26.09 0.74 -9.59
N ARG A 29 25.55 0.73 -8.37
CA ARG A 29 24.24 1.33 -8.08
C ARG A 29 24.28 2.83 -8.32
N ILE A 30 25.26 3.52 -7.72
CA ILE A 30 25.45 4.98 -7.87
C ILE A 30 25.64 5.35 -9.33
N HIS A 31 26.56 4.69 -10.04
CA HIS A 31 26.83 4.97 -11.44
C HIS A 31 25.59 4.75 -12.32
N SER A 32 24.76 3.77 -11.97
CA SER A 32 23.52 3.53 -12.71
C SER A 32 22.39 4.48 -12.38
N THR A 33 22.33 4.99 -11.15
CA THR A 33 21.41 6.05 -10.76
C THR A 33 21.79 7.34 -11.49
N VAL A 34 23.09 7.67 -11.54
CA VAL A 34 23.59 8.82 -12.31
C VAL A 34 23.19 8.68 -13.77
N ARG A 35 23.47 7.54 -14.42
CA ARG A 35 23.02 7.32 -15.81
C ARG A 35 21.51 7.45 -15.98
N ALA A 36 20.70 6.89 -15.07
CA ALA A 36 19.24 7.01 -15.14
C ALA A 36 18.76 8.48 -15.11
N PHE A 37 19.44 9.34 -14.37
CA PHE A 37 19.12 10.77 -14.29
C PHE A 37 19.83 11.65 -15.35
N THR A 38 20.88 11.17 -16.01
CA THR A 38 21.69 11.98 -16.94
C THR A 38 21.48 11.62 -18.42
N THR A 39 21.09 10.40 -18.77
CA THR A 39 20.85 10.01 -20.17
C THR A 39 19.38 10.14 -20.59
N LYS A 40 19.12 10.60 -21.82
CA LYS A 40 17.78 10.66 -22.42
C LYS A 40 17.05 9.32 -22.36
N ASP A 41 17.79 8.23 -22.57
CA ASP A 41 17.27 6.85 -22.52
C ASP A 41 16.84 6.43 -21.10
N GLY A 42 17.45 7.01 -20.06
CA GLY A 42 17.11 6.75 -18.66
C GLY A 42 15.95 7.62 -18.16
N LEU A 43 15.84 8.85 -18.68
CA LEU A 43 14.83 9.83 -18.26
C LEU A 43 13.48 9.59 -18.95
N ILE A 44 13.48 9.56 -20.28
CA ILE A 44 12.30 9.39 -21.14
C ILE A 44 12.28 7.98 -21.72
N GLY A 45 13.41 7.47 -22.22
CA GLY A 45 13.43 6.17 -22.92
C GLY A 45 12.61 6.15 -24.21
N ASP A 46 12.85 5.17 -25.06
CA ASP A 46 12.16 5.04 -26.36
C ASP A 46 10.86 4.23 -26.25
N TYR A 47 9.97 4.66 -25.36
CA TYR A 47 8.65 4.02 -25.18
C TYR A 47 7.55 4.79 -25.90
N ASP A 48 6.62 4.05 -26.53
CA ASP A 48 5.38 4.62 -27.06
C ASP A 48 4.40 4.92 -25.91
N TYR A 49 4.61 6.07 -25.26
CA TYR A 49 3.76 6.57 -24.20
C TYR A 49 2.29 6.75 -24.62
N ALA A 50 2.05 7.07 -25.90
CA ALA A 50 0.70 7.20 -26.42
C ALA A 50 0.00 5.84 -26.49
N PHE A 51 0.73 4.76 -26.77
CA PHE A 51 0.19 3.41 -26.68
C PHE A 51 -0.06 2.97 -25.22
N LEU A 52 0.87 3.25 -24.30
CA LEU A 52 0.76 2.85 -22.88
C LEU A 52 -0.42 3.50 -22.13
N PHE A 53 -0.75 4.74 -22.46
CA PHE A 53 -1.81 5.49 -21.78
C PHE A 53 -3.15 5.56 -22.53
N ARG A 54 -3.29 4.88 -23.68
CA ARG A 54 -4.57 4.83 -24.39
C ARG A 54 -5.52 3.83 -23.72
N PRO A 55 -6.68 4.27 -23.19
CA PRO A 55 -7.66 3.35 -22.66
C PRO A 55 -8.29 2.53 -23.81
N ASN A 56 -8.47 1.23 -23.58
CA ASN A 56 -9.21 0.37 -24.50
C ASN A 56 -10.72 0.63 -24.32
N LEU A 57 -11.26 1.61 -25.04
CA LEU A 57 -12.69 1.91 -25.03
C LEU A 57 -13.49 0.87 -25.83
N PRO A 58 -14.73 0.53 -25.41
CA PRO A 58 -15.55 -0.50 -26.04
C PRO A 58 -15.88 -0.24 -27.52
N PHE A 59 -15.76 1.01 -28.00
CA PHE A 59 -16.01 1.40 -29.39
C PHE A 59 -14.75 1.66 -30.22
N MET A 60 -13.54 1.46 -29.66
CA MET A 60 -12.27 1.67 -30.37
C MET A 60 -11.69 0.35 -30.87
N LYS A 61 -11.01 0.39 -32.03
CA LYS A 61 -10.22 -0.75 -32.51
C LYS A 61 -9.13 -1.05 -31.49
N ARG A 62 -9.16 -2.26 -30.91
CA ARG A 62 -8.13 -2.74 -29.99
C ARG A 62 -6.78 -2.76 -30.69
N SER A 63 -5.74 -2.24 -30.03
CA SER A 63 -4.38 -2.37 -30.53
C SER A 63 -3.99 -3.85 -30.59
N LYS A 64 -3.31 -4.25 -31.67
CA LYS A 64 -2.75 -5.60 -31.81
C LYS A 64 -1.48 -5.80 -30.97
N ARG A 65 -0.84 -4.72 -30.52
CA ARG A 65 0.35 -4.78 -29.65
C ARG A 65 -0.05 -5.16 -28.23
N ARG A 66 0.75 -6.02 -27.60
CA ARG A 66 0.65 -6.32 -26.17
C ARG A 66 1.41 -5.25 -25.39
N ALA A 67 0.92 -4.90 -24.20
CA ALA A 67 1.68 -4.03 -23.30
C ALA A 67 2.92 -4.79 -22.80
N PRO A 68 4.10 -4.17 -22.77
CA PRO A 68 5.31 -4.80 -22.26
C PRO A 68 5.18 -5.09 -20.76
N PHE A 69 5.68 -6.24 -20.31
CA PHE A 69 5.58 -6.67 -18.91
C PHE A 69 6.85 -6.32 -18.13
N PHE A 70 6.76 -5.33 -17.24
CA PHE A 70 7.88 -4.99 -16.37
C PHE A 70 7.98 -5.95 -15.19
N GLY A 71 9.07 -6.73 -15.14
CA GLY A 71 9.44 -7.53 -14.00
C GLY A 71 9.87 -6.67 -12.80
N LEU A 72 9.88 -7.27 -11.61
CA LEU A 72 10.13 -6.60 -10.34
C LEU A 72 11.46 -5.81 -10.28
N LYS A 73 12.51 -6.30 -10.96
CA LYS A 73 13.86 -5.72 -10.92
C LYS A 73 14.27 -5.08 -12.25
N ASP A 74 13.32 -4.93 -13.16
CA ASP A 74 13.61 -4.42 -14.48
C ASP A 74 13.86 -2.91 -14.45
N ARG A 75 14.70 -2.44 -15.36
CA ARG A 75 14.97 -1.02 -15.52
C ARG A 75 13.79 -0.38 -16.22
N MET A 76 13.19 0.63 -15.58
CA MET A 76 12.15 1.46 -16.16
C MET A 76 12.67 2.91 -16.32
N PRO A 77 12.27 3.64 -17.37
CA PRO A 77 12.54 5.07 -17.46
C PRO A 77 11.98 5.82 -16.26
N PHE A 78 12.71 6.84 -15.80
CA PHE A 78 12.34 7.59 -14.60
C PHE A 78 10.95 8.23 -14.71
N ILE A 79 10.63 8.85 -15.85
CA ILE A 79 9.32 9.52 -16.05
C ILE A 79 8.18 8.51 -16.03
N LEU A 80 8.35 7.34 -16.67
CA LEU A 80 7.34 6.28 -16.64
C LEU A 80 7.14 5.77 -15.20
N GLY A 81 8.22 5.55 -14.46
CA GLY A 81 8.16 5.15 -13.05
C GLY A 81 7.49 6.20 -12.16
N LEU A 82 7.77 7.49 -12.39
CA LEU A 82 7.14 8.60 -11.67
C LEU A 82 5.63 8.67 -11.95
N LEU A 83 5.23 8.54 -13.20
CA LEU A 83 3.81 8.61 -13.60
C LEU A 83 3.02 7.43 -13.06
N LEU A 84 3.56 6.21 -13.17
CA LEU A 84 2.94 5.01 -12.58
C LEU A 84 2.90 5.10 -11.04
N GLY A 85 3.94 5.62 -10.41
CA GLY A 85 3.97 5.88 -8.96
C GLY A 85 2.92 6.91 -8.54
N PHE A 86 2.75 7.97 -9.32
CA PHE A 86 1.70 8.98 -9.10
C PHE A 86 0.30 8.38 -9.26
N GLN A 87 0.06 7.58 -10.31
CA GLN A 87 -1.19 6.85 -10.50
C GLN A 87 -1.46 5.93 -9.31
N HIS A 88 -0.45 5.22 -8.82
CA HIS A 88 -0.59 4.34 -7.66
C HIS A 88 -0.95 5.13 -6.40
N SER A 89 -0.30 6.28 -6.17
CA SER A 89 -0.63 7.17 -5.07
C SER A 89 -2.08 7.66 -5.13
N LEU A 90 -2.55 8.10 -6.30
CA LEU A 90 -3.95 8.52 -6.49
C LEU A 90 -4.95 7.38 -6.27
N ALA A 91 -4.63 6.17 -6.74
CA ALA A 91 -5.49 5.01 -6.57
C ALA A 91 -5.70 4.63 -5.10
N MET A 92 -4.67 4.80 -4.26
CA MET A 92 -4.74 4.47 -2.84
C MET A 92 -5.19 5.64 -1.94
N LEU A 93 -5.19 6.87 -2.46
CA LEU A 93 -5.43 8.08 -1.69
C LEU A 93 -6.73 7.99 -0.87
N ALA A 94 -7.84 7.64 -1.51
CA ALA A 94 -9.14 7.49 -0.85
C ALA A 94 -9.10 6.45 0.28
N GLY A 95 -8.38 5.33 0.08
CA GLY A 95 -8.25 4.27 1.07
C GLY A 95 -7.45 4.67 2.31
N ILE A 96 -6.49 5.59 2.17
CA ILE A 96 -5.60 6.02 3.28
C ILE A 96 -6.21 7.18 4.07
N ILE A 97 -6.94 8.09 3.42
CA ILE A 97 -7.55 9.26 4.09
C ILE A 97 -8.87 8.92 4.80
N THR A 98 -9.60 7.90 4.35
CA THR A 98 -10.95 7.60 4.87
C THR A 98 -10.92 7.14 6.34
N PRO A 99 -10.07 6.18 6.76
CA PRO A 99 -10.04 5.74 8.14
C PRO A 99 -9.74 6.84 9.18
N PRO A 100 -8.71 7.69 9.03
CA PRO A 100 -8.46 8.75 10.01
C PRO A 100 -9.61 9.76 10.10
N ILE A 101 -10.29 10.09 8.99
CA ILE A 101 -11.45 10.99 9.00
C ILE A 101 -12.62 10.36 9.77
N LEU A 102 -12.94 9.10 9.52
CA LEU A 102 -14.06 8.42 10.19
C LEU A 102 -13.78 8.20 11.68
N ILE A 103 -12.55 7.86 12.04
CA ILE A 103 -12.17 7.68 13.45
C ILE A 103 -12.21 9.03 14.17
N ALA A 104 -11.67 10.10 13.57
CA ALA A 104 -11.73 11.45 14.13
C ALA A 104 -13.18 11.92 14.34
N GLY A 105 -14.07 11.65 13.38
CA GLY A 105 -15.50 11.91 13.51
C GLY A 105 -16.14 11.14 14.67
N SER A 106 -15.83 9.85 14.82
CA SER A 106 -16.36 9.06 15.94
C SER A 106 -15.78 9.43 17.32
N ALA A 107 -14.60 10.06 17.35
CA ALA A 107 -13.98 10.60 18.55
C ALA A 107 -14.32 12.08 18.82
N TYR A 108 -15.14 12.72 17.96
CA TYR A 108 -15.53 14.13 18.03
C TYR A 108 -14.34 15.10 18.04
N PHE A 109 -13.28 14.77 17.31
CA PHE A 109 -12.12 15.65 17.16
C PHE A 109 -12.42 16.88 16.32
N ASP A 110 -11.68 17.94 16.60
CA ASP A 110 -11.71 19.18 15.86
C ASP A 110 -11.05 19.03 14.47
N THR A 111 -11.21 20.06 13.65
CA THR A 111 -10.70 20.07 12.28
C THR A 111 -9.17 20.05 12.22
N GLU A 112 -8.48 20.69 13.17
CA GLU A 112 -7.01 20.74 13.20
C GLU A 112 -6.45 19.34 13.48
N THR A 113 -6.98 18.67 14.50
CA THR A 113 -6.60 17.28 14.81
C THR A 113 -6.91 16.34 13.65
N THR A 114 -8.05 16.50 13.00
CA THR A 114 -8.41 15.67 11.84
C THR A 114 -7.42 15.85 10.67
N GLN A 115 -7.04 17.09 10.36
CA GLN A 115 -6.04 17.39 9.33
C GLN A 115 -4.66 16.82 9.69
N TYR A 116 -4.28 16.90 10.96
CA TYR A 116 -3.06 16.29 11.48
C TYR A 116 -3.08 14.76 11.30
N LEU A 117 -4.19 14.08 11.62
CA LEU A 117 -4.30 12.63 11.44
C LEU A 117 -4.24 12.22 9.97
N VAL A 118 -4.86 12.97 9.07
CA VAL A 118 -4.83 12.69 7.62
C VAL A 118 -3.41 12.84 7.06
N SER A 119 -2.72 13.95 7.37
CA SER A 119 -1.35 14.18 6.92
C SER A 119 -0.37 13.15 7.50
N THR A 120 -0.50 12.82 8.78
CA THR A 120 0.30 11.77 9.44
C THR A 120 0.05 10.41 8.80
N SER A 121 -1.21 10.05 8.51
CA SER A 121 -1.57 8.80 7.85
C SER A 121 -0.89 8.66 6.48
N LEU A 122 -0.87 9.73 5.67
CA LEU A 122 -0.21 9.73 4.37
C LEU A 122 1.31 9.55 4.48
N ILE A 123 1.95 10.29 5.39
CA ILE A 123 3.40 10.23 5.60
C ILE A 123 3.82 8.84 6.10
N VAL A 124 3.16 8.34 7.14
CA VAL A 124 3.47 7.05 7.75
C VAL A 124 3.19 5.90 6.76
N SER A 125 2.09 5.95 6.02
CA SER A 125 1.78 4.96 5.00
C SER A 125 2.84 4.93 3.89
N GLY A 126 3.34 6.09 3.46
CA GLY A 126 4.44 6.17 2.51
C GLY A 126 5.74 5.54 3.03
N ILE A 127 6.12 5.85 4.28
CA ILE A 127 7.32 5.29 4.92
C ILE A 127 7.18 3.77 5.09
N LEU A 128 6.06 3.29 5.62
CA LEU A 128 5.83 1.86 5.84
C LEU A 128 5.73 1.08 4.53
N SER A 129 5.14 1.68 3.49
CA SER A 129 5.16 1.11 2.14
C SER A 129 6.59 0.96 1.62
N ALA A 130 7.43 1.99 1.79
CA ALA A 130 8.84 1.89 1.42
C ALA A 130 9.53 0.74 2.17
N VAL A 131 9.32 0.62 3.49
CA VAL A 131 9.87 -0.47 4.31
C VAL A 131 9.38 -1.85 3.82
N GLN A 132 8.11 -1.99 3.46
CA GLN A 132 7.54 -3.27 3.07
C GLN A 132 7.90 -3.69 1.64
N ILE A 133 8.11 -2.72 0.75
CA ILE A 133 8.63 -2.93 -0.60
C ILE A 133 10.11 -3.31 -0.54
N THR A 134 10.89 -2.69 0.35
CA THR A 134 12.29 -3.05 0.54
C THR A 134 12.42 -4.38 1.27
N ARG A 135 13.23 -5.30 0.73
CA ARG A 135 13.52 -6.58 1.39
C ARG A 135 14.79 -6.47 2.23
N PHE A 136 14.65 -6.13 3.51
CA PHE A 136 15.78 -6.09 4.44
C PHE A 136 16.02 -7.47 5.05
N LYS A 137 17.24 -8.00 4.93
CA LYS A 137 17.61 -9.25 5.60
C LYS A 137 17.89 -8.96 7.07
N ILE A 138 17.23 -9.68 7.97
CA ILE A 138 17.56 -9.59 9.40
C ILE A 138 18.92 -10.27 9.59
N MET A 139 19.88 -9.52 10.13
CA MET A 139 21.25 -10.02 10.32
C MET A 139 21.24 -11.27 11.21
N LYS A 140 21.98 -12.32 10.80
CA LYS A 140 22.09 -13.62 11.49
C LYS A 140 20.83 -14.51 11.52
N THR A 141 19.73 -14.16 10.82
CA THR A 141 18.56 -15.05 10.70
C THR A 141 18.19 -15.32 9.23
N PRO A 142 17.41 -16.37 8.91
CA PRO A 142 16.92 -16.61 7.55
C PRO A 142 15.75 -15.69 7.15
N TYR A 143 15.29 -14.82 8.06
CA TYR A 143 14.10 -13.99 7.87
C TYR A 143 14.41 -12.66 7.18
N TYR A 144 13.39 -12.16 6.48
CA TYR A 144 13.43 -10.87 5.78
C TYR A 144 12.27 -10.01 6.29
N ILE A 145 12.55 -8.74 6.54
CA ILE A 145 11.53 -7.71 6.75
C ILE A 145 11.17 -7.15 5.39
N GLY A 146 9.87 -7.05 5.13
CA GLY A 146 9.34 -6.65 3.84
C GLY A 146 9.26 -7.82 2.85
N THR A 147 8.39 -7.63 1.86
CA THR A 147 8.04 -8.67 0.88
C THR A 147 9.02 -8.70 -0.29
N GLY A 148 9.69 -7.58 -0.58
CA GLY A 148 10.46 -7.42 -1.80
C GLY A 148 9.58 -7.32 -3.05
N LEU A 149 8.28 -7.10 -2.89
CA LEU A 149 7.29 -6.93 -3.96
C LEU A 149 6.63 -5.55 -3.82
N ILE A 150 5.84 -5.16 -4.82
CA ILE A 150 4.99 -3.96 -4.73
C ILE A 150 3.89 -4.26 -3.70
N SER A 151 4.17 -3.92 -2.45
CA SER A 151 3.30 -4.15 -1.30
C SER A 151 3.06 -2.83 -0.61
N VAL A 152 1.94 -2.19 -0.94
CA VAL A 152 1.64 -0.84 -0.48
C VAL A 152 0.70 -0.91 0.71
N VAL A 153 1.01 -0.10 1.71
CA VAL A 153 0.47 -0.19 3.07
C VAL A 153 -0.39 1.03 3.33
N GLY A 154 -1.48 0.83 4.06
CA GLY A 154 -2.36 1.88 4.53
C GLY A 154 -3.10 1.46 5.78
N THR A 155 -3.89 2.38 6.32
CA THR A 155 -4.76 2.14 7.47
C THR A 155 -5.87 1.13 7.12
N SER A 156 -6.01 0.07 7.91
CA SER A 156 -7.02 -0.96 7.69
C SER A 156 -8.43 -0.44 7.98
N PHE A 157 -9.40 -0.75 7.11
CA PHE A 157 -10.81 -0.41 7.33
C PHE A 157 -11.44 -1.20 8.48
N ALA A 158 -10.84 -2.33 8.88
CA ALA A 158 -11.33 -3.15 9.99
C ALA A 158 -11.30 -2.42 11.34
N ILE A 159 -10.45 -1.39 11.49
CA ILE A 159 -10.35 -0.63 12.74
C ILE A 159 -11.51 0.35 12.94
N ILE A 160 -12.20 0.77 11.86
CA ILE A 160 -13.26 1.77 11.94
C ILE A 160 -14.47 1.28 12.75
N PRO A 161 -15.09 0.11 12.46
CA PRO A 161 -16.23 -0.35 13.26
C PRO A 161 -15.81 -0.68 14.69
N LEU A 162 -14.58 -1.16 14.89
CA LEU A 162 -14.01 -1.41 16.22
C LEU A 162 -13.86 -0.11 17.02
N ALA A 163 -13.32 0.95 16.41
CA ALA A 163 -13.16 2.25 17.03
C ALA A 163 -14.51 2.90 17.32
N SER A 164 -15.44 2.92 16.38
CA SER A 164 -16.78 3.49 16.57
C SER A 164 -17.54 2.83 17.71
N LYS A 165 -17.56 1.49 17.77
CA LYS A 165 -18.20 0.76 18.87
C LYS A 165 -17.42 0.90 20.18
N GLY A 166 -16.10 0.82 20.12
CA GLY A 166 -15.22 1.00 21.28
C GLY A 166 -15.43 2.36 21.93
N PHE A 167 -15.42 3.44 21.15
CA PHE A 167 -15.65 4.80 21.64
C PHE A 167 -17.05 4.95 22.22
N SER A 168 -18.09 4.43 21.55
CA SER A 168 -19.46 4.48 22.09
C SER A 168 -19.56 3.84 23.48
N GLN A 169 -18.86 2.72 23.69
CA GLN A 169 -18.81 2.05 24.99
C GLN A 169 -18.00 2.85 26.01
N MET A 170 -16.92 3.52 25.59
CA MET A 170 -16.10 4.36 26.48
C MET A 170 -16.85 5.61 26.95
N TYR A 171 -17.71 6.19 26.11
CA TYR A 171 -18.65 7.23 26.54
C TYR A 171 -19.68 6.68 27.53
N ALA A 172 -20.27 5.51 27.25
CA ALA A 172 -21.24 4.89 28.15
C ALA A 172 -20.64 4.51 29.52
N ASN A 173 -19.38 4.10 29.56
CA ASN A 173 -18.65 3.77 30.78
C ASN A 173 -18.11 5.00 31.54
N GLY A 174 -18.30 6.21 30.99
CA GLY A 174 -17.88 7.47 31.62
C GLY A 174 -16.38 7.79 31.53
N MET A 175 -15.60 7.08 30.71
CA MET A 175 -14.19 7.42 30.49
C MET A 175 -14.04 8.71 29.68
N CYS A 176 -14.96 8.95 28.73
CA CYS A 176 -14.99 10.16 27.94
C CYS A 176 -16.02 11.14 28.46
N LYS A 177 -15.66 12.42 28.48
CA LYS A 177 -16.56 13.49 28.97
C LYS A 177 -17.66 13.76 27.94
N THR A 178 -18.88 13.90 28.44
CA THR A 178 -20.02 14.44 27.71
C THR A 178 -20.34 15.81 28.29
N ALA A 179 -20.80 16.73 27.45
CA ALA A 179 -21.21 18.06 27.88
C ALA A 179 -22.50 17.93 28.67
N ASP A 180 -22.83 18.98 29.43
CA ASP A 180 -24.08 19.04 30.20
C ASP A 180 -25.32 18.93 29.28
N ASP A 181 -25.17 19.28 27.99
CA ASP A 181 -26.19 19.17 26.93
C ASP A 181 -26.29 17.75 26.32
N GLY A 182 -25.52 16.77 26.81
CA GLY A 182 -25.49 15.40 26.29
C GLY A 182 -24.67 15.23 25.01
N THR A 183 -23.99 16.28 24.53
CA THR A 183 -23.09 16.18 23.37
C THR A 183 -21.75 15.56 23.79
N PRO A 184 -21.23 14.56 23.06
CA PRO A 184 -19.92 14.00 23.33
C PRO A 184 -18.81 15.01 23.00
N LEU A 185 -17.86 15.20 23.93
CA LEU A 185 -16.68 16.05 23.72
C LEU A 185 -15.55 15.26 23.07
N PRO A 186 -14.58 15.95 22.41
CA PRO A 186 -13.35 15.32 21.95
C PRO A 186 -12.67 14.51 23.06
N CYS A 187 -12.47 13.21 22.80
CA CYS A 187 -11.86 12.29 23.77
C CYS A 187 -10.53 11.75 23.25
N PRO A 188 -9.41 12.49 23.42
CA PRO A 188 -8.09 12.04 22.96
C PRO A 188 -7.60 10.79 23.73
N GLU A 189 -8.05 10.60 24.97
CA GLU A 189 -7.72 9.43 25.78
C GLU A 189 -8.25 8.13 25.17
N ALA A 190 -9.44 8.16 24.56
CA ALA A 190 -10.00 7.00 23.86
C ALA A 190 -9.16 6.61 22.63
N TYR A 191 -8.73 7.60 21.87
CA TYR A 191 -7.86 7.38 20.72
C TYR A 191 -6.47 6.89 21.17
N GLY A 192 -5.93 7.43 22.26
CA GLY A 192 -4.69 6.94 22.88
C GLY A 192 -4.79 5.49 23.35
N ALA A 193 -5.90 5.11 23.99
CA ALA A 193 -6.16 3.73 24.40
C ALA A 193 -6.30 2.78 23.19
N LEU A 194 -6.94 3.24 22.11
CA LEU A 194 -7.03 2.51 20.85
C LEU A 194 -5.63 2.26 20.25
N LEU A 195 -4.80 3.30 20.14
CA LEU A 195 -3.43 3.18 19.61
C LEU A 195 -2.54 2.30 20.50
N GLY A 196 -2.64 2.44 21.82
CA GLY A 196 -1.91 1.60 22.77
C GLY A 196 -2.28 0.13 22.61
N THR A 197 -3.58 -0.17 22.55
CA THR A 197 -4.08 -1.55 22.36
C THR A 197 -3.64 -2.10 21.00
N ALA A 198 -3.78 -1.31 19.93
CA ALA A 198 -3.35 -1.70 18.59
C ALA A 198 -1.85 -2.00 18.53
N SER A 199 -1.02 -1.20 19.22
CA SER A 199 0.43 -1.43 19.28
C SER A 199 0.80 -2.75 19.96
N LEU A 200 0.07 -3.13 21.01
CA LEU A 200 0.26 -4.43 21.69
C LEU A 200 -0.22 -5.59 20.82
N CYS A 201 -1.39 -5.46 20.19
CA CYS A 201 -1.91 -6.46 19.28
C CYS A 201 -1.01 -6.64 18.04
N ALA A 202 -0.34 -5.59 17.57
CA ALA A 202 0.63 -5.68 16.48
C ALA A 202 1.81 -6.59 16.83
N LEU A 203 2.27 -6.61 18.09
CA LEU A 203 3.31 -7.55 18.53
C LEU A 203 2.82 -9.00 18.48
N LEU A 204 1.55 -9.24 18.82
CA LEU A 204 0.92 -10.55 18.69
C LEU A 204 0.86 -10.97 17.22
N GLU A 205 0.48 -10.08 16.30
CA GLU A 205 0.46 -10.37 14.86
C GLU A 205 1.87 -10.66 14.30
N ILE A 206 2.89 -9.92 14.74
CA ILE A 206 4.29 -10.21 14.41
C ILE A 206 4.66 -11.61 14.91
N GLY A 207 4.22 -12.00 16.11
CA GLY A 207 4.39 -13.36 16.62
C GLY A 207 3.71 -14.43 15.73
N LEU A 208 2.47 -14.18 15.32
CA LEU A 208 1.74 -15.07 14.41
C LEU A 208 2.36 -15.14 13.01
N SER A 209 3.09 -14.11 12.57
CA SER A 209 3.77 -14.11 11.27
C SER A 209 4.84 -15.20 11.12
N PHE A 210 5.35 -15.73 12.24
CA PHE A 210 6.27 -16.87 12.26
C PHE A 210 5.58 -18.23 12.07
N MET A 211 4.25 -18.29 12.12
CA MET A 211 3.49 -19.51 11.88
C MET A 211 3.48 -19.88 10.39
N THR A 212 3.33 -21.17 10.09
CA THR A 212 3.32 -21.62 8.71
C THR A 212 2.07 -21.14 7.96
N PRO A 213 2.20 -20.67 6.70
CA PRO A 213 1.05 -20.19 5.91
C PRO A 213 -0.04 -21.26 5.71
N LYS A 214 0.32 -22.54 5.77
CA LYS A 214 -0.62 -23.66 5.69
C LYS A 214 -1.55 -23.72 6.90
N LEU A 215 -1.02 -23.43 8.09
CA LEU A 215 -1.80 -23.42 9.32
C LEU A 215 -2.78 -22.26 9.33
N LEU A 216 -2.35 -21.06 8.93
CA LEU A 216 -3.24 -19.89 8.82
C LEU A 216 -4.37 -20.13 7.82
N LYS A 217 -4.08 -20.71 6.66
CA LYS A 217 -5.11 -21.07 5.66
C LYS A 217 -6.09 -22.15 6.14
N LYS A 218 -5.66 -22.99 7.09
CA LYS A 218 -6.53 -24.01 7.71
C LYS A 218 -7.40 -23.42 8.82
N LEU A 219 -6.86 -22.48 9.60
CA LEU A 219 -7.58 -21.76 10.65
C LEU A 219 -8.61 -20.78 10.08
N PHE A 220 -8.25 -20.10 8.99
CA PHE A 220 -9.09 -19.09 8.32
C PHE A 220 -9.34 -19.51 6.86
N PRO A 221 -10.17 -20.54 6.62
CA PRO A 221 -10.50 -20.95 5.27
C PRO A 221 -11.33 -19.86 4.55
N PRO A 222 -11.38 -19.86 3.20
CA PRO A 222 -12.10 -18.86 2.41
C PRO A 222 -13.58 -18.69 2.78
N ILE A 223 -14.21 -19.77 3.26
CA ILE A 223 -15.61 -19.76 3.72
C ILE A 223 -15.82 -18.94 5.01
N VAL A 224 -14.76 -18.67 5.78
CA VAL A 224 -14.79 -17.82 6.98
C VAL A 224 -14.30 -16.41 6.65
N THR A 225 -13.21 -16.29 5.90
CA THR A 225 -12.63 -14.97 5.58
C THR A 225 -13.53 -14.15 4.66
N GLY A 226 -14.16 -14.77 3.66
CA GLY A 226 -15.05 -14.09 2.71
C GLY A 226 -16.22 -13.38 3.40
N PRO A 227 -17.08 -14.10 4.16
CA PRO A 227 -18.19 -13.49 4.87
C PRO A 227 -17.74 -12.44 5.91
N THR A 228 -16.61 -12.65 6.57
CA THR A 228 -16.09 -11.69 7.56
C THR A 228 -15.72 -10.36 6.89
N VAL A 229 -15.00 -10.41 5.76
CA VAL A 229 -14.63 -9.20 5.00
C VAL A 229 -15.88 -8.52 4.42
N MET A 230 -16.84 -9.30 3.94
CA MET A 230 -18.13 -8.77 3.47
C MET A 230 -18.86 -8.03 4.61
N LEU A 231 -18.92 -8.62 5.81
CA LEU A 231 -19.61 -8.01 6.95
C LEU A 231 -18.92 -6.72 7.43
N ILE A 232 -17.59 -6.66 7.40
CA ILE A 232 -16.85 -5.42 7.66
C ILE A 232 -17.27 -4.34 6.67
N GLY A 233 -17.33 -4.66 5.38
CA GLY A 233 -17.78 -3.73 4.34
C GLY A 233 -19.23 -3.26 4.53
N VAL A 234 -20.15 -4.20 4.79
CA VAL A 234 -21.58 -3.90 5.02
C VAL A 234 -21.79 -3.08 6.29
N SER A 235 -20.95 -3.23 7.31
CA SER A 235 -21.07 -2.40 8.53
C SER A 235 -20.61 -0.96 8.36
N LEU A 236 -19.90 -0.66 7.26
CA LEU A 236 -19.34 0.66 6.96
C LEU A 236 -20.12 1.44 5.90
N ILE A 237 -21.03 0.77 5.18
CA ILE A 237 -21.95 1.39 4.23
C ILE A 237 -23.27 1.74 4.93
#